data_AF-A0A1X1TAX0-F1
#
_entry.id   AF-A0A1X1TAX0-F1
#
_cell.length_a   1.000
_cell.length_b   1.000
_cell.length_c   1.000
_cell.angle_alpha   90.00
_cell.angle_beta   90.00
_cell.angle_gamma   90.00
#
_symmetry.space_group_name_H-M   'P 1'
#
loop_
_entity.id
_entity.type
_entity.pdbx_description
1 polymer ?
#
loop_
_entity_poly.entity_id
_entity_poly.type
_entity_poly.pdbx_seq_one_letter_code
_entity_poly.pdbx_strand_id
1 'polypeptide(L)'
;MAIRGAPHNDPRRAGARILDCAEGVIVALCGGTLDQAFVSLVQTAKGHNVAPLSLADALVAVAQGHPGKDVDATAVRIVRETWGPLLDASWRGRPHGCADPERRRDPVRLTALADGASPSRHSHAY
;
A
#
# COMPACT_ATOMS: atom_id res chain seq x y z
N MET A 1 -7.75 24.08 31.76
CA MET A 1 -7.53 22.68 31.35
C MET A 1 -8.40 22.40 30.13
N ALA A 2 -7.82 22.39 28.93
CA ALA A 2 -8.57 22.07 27.71
C ALA A 2 -8.56 20.55 27.51
N ILE A 3 -9.76 19.96 27.44
CA ILE A 3 -9.93 18.55 27.08
C ILE A 3 -9.47 18.39 25.64
N ARG A 4 -8.30 17.79 25.45
CA ARG A 4 -7.86 17.30 24.15
C ARG A 4 -8.88 16.24 23.73
N GLY A 5 -9.83 16.63 22.88
CA GLY A 5 -10.62 15.66 22.13
C GLY A 5 -9.64 14.75 21.42
N ALA A 6 -9.63 13.47 21.75
CA ALA A 6 -8.92 12.47 20.96
C ALA A 6 -9.34 12.68 19.49
N PRO A 7 -8.45 12.56 18.50
CA PRO A 7 -8.87 12.57 17.10
C PRO A 7 -9.86 11.41 16.93
N HIS A 8 -11.14 11.77 16.92
CA HIS A 8 -12.23 10.80 16.83
C HIS A 8 -12.06 10.12 15.48
N ASN A 9 -11.76 8.83 15.54
CA ASN A 9 -11.70 7.93 14.41
C ASN A 9 -13.15 7.73 13.92
N ASP A 10 -13.75 8.80 13.39
CA ASP A 10 -15.15 8.83 12.97
C ASP A 10 -15.28 7.94 11.73
N PRO A 11 -16.01 6.82 11.80
CA PRO A 11 -16.16 5.89 10.70
C PRO A 11 -16.78 6.56 9.46
N ARG A 12 -17.57 7.63 9.63
CA ARG A 12 -18.10 8.41 8.50
C ARG A 12 -17.00 9.19 7.79
N ARG A 13 -16.07 9.79 8.53
CA ARG A 13 -14.90 10.47 7.95
C ARG A 13 -13.92 9.47 7.34
N ALA A 14 -13.74 8.30 7.95
CA ALA A 14 -12.96 7.23 7.36
C ALA A 14 -13.58 6.74 6.04
N GLY A 15 -14.91 6.57 6.01
CA GLY A 15 -15.67 6.21 4.82
C GLY A 15 -15.61 7.25 3.70
N ALA A 16 -15.69 8.54 4.03
CA ALA A 16 -15.51 9.61 3.05
C ALA A 16 -14.10 9.59 2.45
N ARG A 17 -13.06 9.45 3.30
CA ARG A 17 -11.66 9.40 2.83
C ARG A 17 -11.38 8.25 1.88
N ILE A 18 -11.93 7.05 2.15
CA ILE A 18 -11.68 5.90 1.28
C ILE A 18 -12.38 6.08 -0.09
N LEU A 19 -13.55 6.73 -0.12
CA LEU A 19 -14.22 7.11 -1.36
C LEU A 19 -13.39 8.14 -2.13
N ASP A 20 -12.95 9.22 -1.46
CA ASP A 20 -12.09 10.24 -2.07
C ASP A 20 -10.80 9.62 -2.65
N CYS A 21 -10.19 8.67 -1.95
CA CYS A 21 -9.03 7.93 -2.43
C CYS A 21 -9.35 7.09 -3.67
N ALA A 22 -10.46 6.35 -3.66
CA ALA A 22 -10.87 5.53 -4.80
C ALA A 22 -11.17 6.38 -6.04
N GLU A 23 -11.83 7.53 -5.88
CA GLU A 23 -12.05 8.49 -6.96
C GLU A 23 -10.73 8.96 -7.57
N GLY A 24 -9.77 9.34 -6.73
CA GLY A 24 -8.42 9.72 -7.18
C GLY A 24 -7.70 8.62 -7.96
N VAL A 25 -7.85 7.36 -7.54
CA VAL A 25 -7.31 6.20 -8.28
C VAL A 25 -7.96 6.10 -9.67
N ILE A 26 -9.29 6.20 -9.77
CA ILE A 26 -10.00 6.12 -11.06
C ILE A 26 -9.59 7.28 -11.98
N VAL A 27 -9.51 8.51 -11.46
CA VAL A 27 -9.05 9.68 -12.24
C VAL A 27 -7.63 9.48 -12.75
N ALA A 28 -6.73 8.92 -11.92
CA ALA A 28 -5.35 8.66 -12.33
C ALA A 28 -5.23 7.57 -13.41
N LEU A 29 -6.16 6.61 -13.45
CA LEU A 29 -6.18 5.52 -14.43
C LEU A 29 -6.86 5.91 -15.74
N CYS A 30 -7.98 6.61 -15.67
CA CYS A 30 -8.87 6.87 -16.81
C CYS A 30 -8.84 8.32 -17.30
N GLY A 31 -8.25 9.24 -16.53
CA GLY A 31 -8.47 10.68 -16.70
C GLY A 31 -9.88 11.12 -16.27
N GLY A 32 -10.23 12.38 -16.52
CA GLY A 32 -11.57 12.92 -16.24
C GLY A 32 -11.70 13.65 -14.90
N THR A 33 -12.94 13.90 -14.46
CA THR A 33 -13.25 14.62 -13.23
C THR A 33 -13.57 13.67 -12.06
N LEU A 34 -13.47 14.17 -10.81
CA LEU A 34 -13.84 13.40 -9.62
C LEU A 34 -15.32 12.97 -9.66
N ASP A 35 -16.22 13.81 -10.15
CA ASP A 35 -17.64 13.47 -10.30
C ASP A 35 -17.86 12.27 -11.23
N GLN A 36 -17.17 12.26 -12.38
CA GLN A 36 -17.22 11.13 -13.32
C GLN A 36 -16.65 9.85 -12.69
N ALA A 37 -15.57 9.96 -11.91
CA ALA A 37 -14.99 8.84 -11.19
C ALA A 37 -15.95 8.27 -10.13
N PHE A 38 -16.60 9.13 -9.35
CA PHE A 38 -17.59 8.72 -8.37
C PHE A 38 -18.79 8.02 -9.01
N VAL A 39 -19.32 8.59 -10.11
CA VAL A 39 -20.42 7.97 -10.86
C VAL A 39 -20.00 6.60 -11.39
N SER A 40 -18.81 6.47 -11.97
CA SER A 40 -18.28 5.19 -12.45
C SER A 40 -18.19 4.17 -11.32
N LEU A 41 -17.65 4.54 -10.16
CA LEU A 41 -17.56 3.68 -8.98
C LEU A 41 -18.95 3.20 -8.53
N VAL A 42 -19.92 4.11 -8.39
CA VAL A 42 -21.28 3.77 -7.95
C VAL A 42 -22.01 2.91 -8.98
N GLN A 43 -21.85 3.18 -10.27
CA GLN A 43 -22.48 2.39 -11.33
C GLN A 43 -21.92 0.97 -11.39
N THR A 44 -20.60 0.80 -11.27
CA THR A 44 -19.97 -0.52 -11.18
C THR A 44 -20.47 -1.27 -9.95
N ALA A 45 -20.51 -0.61 -8.78
CA ALA A 45 -21.02 -1.23 -7.56
C ALA A 45 -22.47 -1.72 -7.72
N LYS A 46 -23.33 -0.89 -8.31
CA LYS A 46 -24.73 -1.24 -8.60
C LYS A 46 -24.85 -2.41 -9.58
N GLY A 47 -24.08 -2.38 -10.67
CA GLY A 47 -24.10 -3.44 -11.70
C GLY A 47 -23.71 -4.82 -11.15
N HIS A 48 -22.88 -4.84 -10.12
CA HIS A 48 -22.42 -6.07 -9.48
C HIS A 48 -23.06 -6.37 -8.11
N ASN A 49 -24.05 -5.57 -7.69
CA ASN A 49 -24.74 -5.70 -6.40
C ASN A 49 -23.80 -5.73 -5.19
N VAL A 50 -22.79 -4.85 -5.18
CA VAL A 50 -21.86 -4.67 -4.05
C VAL A 50 -22.00 -3.27 -3.46
N ALA A 51 -21.64 -3.12 -2.18
CA ALA A 51 -21.65 -1.81 -1.54
C ALA A 51 -20.54 -0.92 -2.17
N PRO A 52 -20.84 0.35 -2.54
CA PRO A 52 -19.82 1.26 -3.09
C PRO A 52 -18.62 1.43 -2.18
N LEU A 53 -18.82 1.44 -0.87
CA LEU A 53 -17.74 1.55 0.11
C LEU A 53 -16.82 0.32 0.11
N SER A 54 -17.39 -0.89 0.02
CA SER A 54 -16.61 -2.13 -0.11
C SER A 54 -15.83 -2.17 -1.43
N LEU A 55 -16.43 -1.66 -2.51
CA LEU A 55 -15.74 -1.55 -3.80
C LEU A 55 -14.61 -0.52 -3.77
N ALA A 56 -14.81 0.62 -3.10
CA ALA A 56 -13.79 1.65 -2.91
C ALA A 56 -12.61 1.13 -2.08
N ASP A 57 -12.89 0.45 -0.96
CA ASP A 57 -11.86 -0.15 -0.12
C ASP A 57 -11.06 -1.21 -0.89
N ALA A 58 -11.74 -2.08 -1.65
CA ALA A 58 -11.09 -3.05 -2.52
C ALA A 58 -10.23 -2.40 -3.62
N LEU A 59 -10.72 -1.32 -4.23
CA LEU A 59 -9.98 -0.61 -5.26
C LEU A 59 -8.69 -0.02 -4.70
N VAL A 60 -8.75 0.63 -3.55
CA VAL A 60 -7.58 1.21 -2.88
C VAL A 60 -6.61 0.13 -2.43
N ALA A 61 -7.10 -0.98 -1.86
CA ALA A 61 -6.26 -2.07 -1.41
C ALA A 61 -5.53 -2.77 -2.58
N VAL A 62 -6.21 -2.98 -3.72
CA VAL A 62 -5.58 -3.47 -4.95
C VAL A 62 -4.58 -2.43 -5.47
N ALA A 63 -4.93 -1.14 -5.49
CA ALA A 63 -4.05 -0.07 -5.95
C ALA A 63 -2.77 0.06 -5.09
N GLN A 64 -2.83 -0.29 -3.81
CA GLN A 64 -1.69 -0.33 -2.90
C GLN A 64 -0.86 -1.62 -3.01
N GLY A 65 -1.31 -2.61 -3.80
CA GLY A 65 -0.66 -3.92 -3.90
C GLY A 65 -0.85 -4.82 -2.67
N HIS A 66 -1.71 -4.44 -1.72
CA HIS A 66 -1.93 -5.14 -0.47
C HIS A 66 -3.43 -5.32 -0.19
N PRO A 67 -4.13 -6.23 -0.89
CA PRO A 67 -5.46 -6.65 -0.48
C PRO A 67 -5.35 -7.32 0.89
N GLY A 68 -5.65 -6.58 1.96
CA GLY A 68 -5.72 -7.13 3.31
C GLY A 68 -6.75 -8.25 3.40
N LYS A 69 -6.65 -9.08 4.45
CA LYS A 69 -7.59 -10.21 4.65
C LYS A 69 -9.03 -9.77 4.93
N ASP A 70 -9.24 -8.52 5.31
CA ASP A 70 -10.54 -7.97 5.69
C ASP A 70 -11.31 -7.34 4.52
N VAL A 71 -10.73 -7.34 3.31
CA VAL A 71 -11.35 -6.77 2.11
C VAL A 71 -12.28 -7.80 1.46
N ASP A 72 -13.48 -7.39 1.06
CA ASP A 72 -14.44 -8.25 0.36
C ASP A 72 -13.86 -8.83 -0.94
N ALA A 73 -13.73 -10.16 -0.98
CA ALA A 73 -13.19 -10.89 -2.12
C ALA A 73 -14.00 -10.70 -3.42
N THR A 74 -15.31 -10.48 -3.31
CA THR A 74 -16.17 -10.20 -4.46
C THR A 74 -15.84 -8.84 -5.03
N ALA A 75 -15.68 -7.83 -4.17
CA ALA A 75 -15.27 -6.49 -4.56
C ALA A 75 -13.87 -6.48 -5.20
N VAL A 76 -12.91 -7.23 -4.62
CA VAL A 76 -11.56 -7.40 -5.19
C VAL A 76 -11.62 -8.00 -6.60
N ARG A 77 -12.45 -9.04 -6.80
CA ARG A 77 -12.63 -9.65 -8.12
C ARG A 77 -13.17 -8.65 -9.13
N ILE A 78 -14.21 -7.90 -8.78
CA ILE A 78 -14.81 -6.87 -9.64
C ILE A 78 -13.79 -5.78 -10.00
N VAL A 79 -12.99 -5.34 -9.04
CA VAL A 79 -11.92 -4.36 -9.28
C VAL A 79 -10.90 -4.88 -10.29
N ARG A 80 -10.46 -6.13 -10.14
CA ARG A 80 -9.50 -6.75 -11.06
C ARG A 80 -10.07 -6.92 -12.46
N GLU A 81 -11.35 -7.26 -12.57
CA GLU A 81 -12.04 -7.37 -13.87
C GLU A 81 -12.22 -6.01 -14.55
N THR A 82 -12.56 -4.97 -13.78
CA THR A 82 -12.94 -3.65 -14.31
C THR A 82 -11.73 -2.76 -14.58
N TRP A 83 -10.83 -2.63 -13.60
CA TRP A 83 -9.71 -1.69 -13.63
C TRP A 83 -8.33 -2.37 -13.57
N GLY A 84 -8.27 -3.69 -13.38
CA GLY A 84 -7.02 -4.45 -13.30
C GLY A 84 -6.07 -4.23 -14.50
N PRO A 85 -6.53 -4.31 -15.76
CA PRO A 85 -5.68 -4.05 -16.91
C PRO A 85 -5.07 -2.64 -16.93
N LEU A 86 -5.83 -1.64 -16.45
CA LEU A 86 -5.37 -0.25 -16.37
C LEU A 86 -4.35 -0.07 -15.25
N LEU A 87 -4.59 -0.71 -14.10
CA LEU A 87 -3.64 -0.73 -12.97
C LEU A 87 -2.31 -1.35 -13.40
N ASP A 88 -2.35 -2.51 -14.03
CA ASP A 88 -1.15 -3.20 -14.54
C ASP A 88 -0.41 -2.38 -15.59
N ALA A 89 -1.12 -1.72 -16.50
CA ALA A 89 -0.51 -0.83 -17.50
C ALA A 89 0.13 0.41 -16.85
N SER A 90 -0.57 1.03 -15.89
CA SER A 90 -0.09 2.22 -15.18
C SER A 90 1.16 1.94 -14.34
N TRP A 91 1.27 0.74 -13.77
CA TRP A 91 2.43 0.33 -12.98
C TRP A 91 3.63 -0.08 -13.83
N ARG A 92 3.42 -0.62 -15.03
CA ARG A 92 4.53 -0.90 -15.96
C ARG A 92 5.19 0.36 -16.50
N GLY A 93 4.45 1.47 -16.58
CA GLY A 93 4.96 2.77 -17.01
C GLY A 93 5.66 3.59 -15.92
N ARG A 94 5.49 3.23 -14.63
CA ARG A 94 6.18 3.90 -13.53
C ARG A 94 7.43 3.12 -13.12
N PRO A 95 8.61 3.77 -12.99
CA PRO A 95 9.67 3.17 -12.19
C PRO A 95 9.06 2.91 -10.80
N HIS A 96 9.19 1.70 -10.28
CA HIS A 96 8.62 1.24 -9.00
C HIS A 96 9.25 1.97 -7.77
N GLY A 97 9.79 3.17 -7.96
CA GLY A 97 10.48 4.01 -6.99
C GLY A 97 9.54 4.77 -6.06
N CYS A 98 8.68 4.03 -5.37
CA CYS A 98 8.30 4.34 -3.98
C CYS A 98 8.32 3.06 -3.12
N ALA A 99 8.92 1.96 -3.60
CA ALA A 99 9.42 0.94 -2.69
C ALA A 99 10.56 1.57 -1.89
N ASP A 100 10.30 1.84 -0.62
CA ASP A 100 11.26 2.40 0.32
C ASP A 100 12.54 1.52 0.40
N PRO A 101 13.76 2.10 0.34
CA PRO A 101 15.02 1.39 0.57
C PRO A 101 15.23 0.85 2.01
N GLU A 102 14.27 0.96 2.92
CA GLU A 102 14.32 0.47 4.32
C GLU A 102 14.15 -1.04 4.53
N ARG A 103 14.68 -1.88 3.63
CA ARG A 103 14.91 -3.33 3.91
C ARG A 103 16.40 -3.71 3.99
N ARG A 104 17.27 -2.72 4.26
CA ARG A 104 18.70 -2.89 4.54
C ARG A 104 19.13 -2.22 5.85
N ARG A 105 18.34 -2.36 6.93
CA ARG A 105 18.90 -2.22 8.29
C ARG A 105 19.67 -3.49 8.62
N ASP A 106 20.93 -3.53 8.20
CA ASP A 106 21.95 -4.34 8.85
C ASP A 106 22.09 -3.83 10.30
N PRO A 107 21.78 -4.62 11.34
CA PRO A 107 22.18 -4.24 12.68
C PRO A 107 23.69 -4.48 12.82
N VAL A 108 24.43 -3.37 12.83
CA VAL A 108 25.66 -3.20 13.62
C VAL A 108 26.85 -4.08 13.20
N ARG A 109 27.57 -3.63 12.16
CA ARG A 109 29.04 -3.70 12.17
C ARG A 109 29.56 -2.46 12.88
N LEU A 110 29.92 -2.58 14.16
CA LEU A 110 31.06 -1.93 14.83
C LEU A 110 30.89 -2.10 16.34
N THR A 111 31.67 -3.00 16.96
CA THR A 111 32.63 -2.70 18.06
C THR A 111 33.10 -3.99 18.74
N ALA A 112 34.34 -4.38 18.44
CA ALA A 112 35.34 -5.01 19.31
C ALA A 112 36.54 -5.31 18.36
N LEU A 113 37.64 -4.57 18.29
CA LEU A 113 38.46 -3.99 19.37
C LEU A 113 38.45 -4.83 20.65
N ALA A 114 38.89 -6.07 20.51
CA ALA A 114 39.74 -6.72 21.49
C ALA A 114 41.04 -7.04 20.72
N ASP A 115 42.03 -6.17 20.82
CA ASP A 115 43.10 -6.21 21.83
C ASP A 115 44.05 -7.41 21.63
N GLY A 116 45.33 -7.09 21.63
CA GLY A 116 46.36 -7.83 20.93
C GLY A 116 46.76 -9.14 21.58
N ALA A 117 47.17 -10.09 20.74
CA ALA A 117 48.17 -11.09 21.09
C ALA A 117 48.77 -11.67 19.80
N SER A 118 49.85 -11.06 19.33
CA SER A 118 50.89 -11.81 18.64
C SER A 118 51.83 -12.37 19.72
N PRO A 119 52.26 -13.63 19.62
CA PRO A 119 53.66 -13.77 19.27
C PRO A 119 53.96 -14.85 18.24
N SER A 120 55.05 -14.56 17.55
CA SER A 120 55.68 -15.27 16.44
C SER A 120 56.19 -16.68 16.77
N ARG A 121 55.98 -17.58 15.80
CA ARG A 121 56.85 -18.65 15.26
C ARG A 121 58.01 -19.20 16.12
N HIS A 122 58.15 -20.52 16.18
CA HIS A 122 59.13 -21.38 15.45
C HIS A 122 58.99 -22.84 15.97
N SER A 123 58.59 -23.79 15.10
CA SER A 123 59.47 -24.79 14.46
C SER A 123 60.14 -25.78 15.42
N HIS A 124 59.77 -27.06 15.37
CA HIS A 124 60.54 -28.12 14.70
C HIS A 124 60.25 -29.50 15.32
N ALA A 125 60.21 -30.52 14.45
CA ALA A 125 60.12 -31.93 14.77
C ALA A 125 61.37 -32.42 15.52
N TYR A 126 61.18 -33.28 16.52
CA TYR A 126 61.48 -34.72 16.53
C TYR A 126 60.94 -35.34 17.82
#